data_AF-A0A7V1JJE2-F1
#
_entry.id   AF-A0A7V1JJE2-F1
#
_cell.length_a   1.000
_cell.length_b   1.000
_cell.length_c   1.000
_cell.angle_alpha   90.00
_cell.angle_beta   90.00
_cell.angle_gamma   90.00
#
_symmetry.space_group_name_H-M   'P 1'
#
loop_
_entity.id
_entity.type
_entity.pdbx_description
1 polymer ?
#
loop_
_entity_poly.entity_id
_entity_poly.type
_entity_poly.pdbx_seq_one_letter_code
_entity_poly.pdbx_strand_id
1 'polypeptide(L)' 'MEEVDRPQFHAALERFLLLVLVLLALAARLVPGPRTVDDAYITFRYARNLVEGRGFVYNLGERVLGTTTPLYTLLLSGLA' A
#
# COMPACT_ATOMS: atom_id res chain seq x y z
N MET A 1 49.44 10.61 -2.81
CA MET A 1 48.02 10.93 -2.63
C MET A 1 47.71 10.52 -1.20
N GLU A 2 47.86 11.45 -0.25
CA GLU A 2 47.71 11.17 1.19
C GLU A 2 46.28 10.74 1.49
N GLU A 3 46.15 9.59 2.14
CA GLU A 3 44.90 9.17 2.76
C GLU A 3 44.66 10.11 3.95
N VAL A 4 43.88 11.17 3.71
CA VAL A 4 43.46 12.12 4.74
C VAL A 4 42.72 11.32 5.82
N ASP A 5 43.38 11.13 6.95
CA ASP A 5 42.86 10.38 8.10
C ASP A 5 41.56 11.04 8.59
N ARG A 6 40.43 10.47 8.19
CA ARG A 6 39.12 11.01 8.50
C ARG A 6 38.89 10.80 9.99
N PRO A 7 38.52 11.83 10.77
CA PRO A 7 38.41 11.67 12.22
C PRO A 7 37.44 10.54 12.53
N GLN A 8 37.89 9.54 13.28
CA GLN A 8 37.13 8.30 13.58
C GLN A 8 35.75 8.59 14.17
N PHE A 9 35.61 9.74 14.85
CA PHE A 9 34.35 10.25 15.38
C PHE A 9 33.27 10.46 14.31
N HIS A 10 33.61 10.98 13.12
CA HIS A 10 32.64 11.17 12.03
C HIS A 10 32.15 9.83 11.48
N ALA A 11 33.04 8.86 11.32
CA ALA A 11 32.67 7.52 10.88
C ALA A 11 31.78 6.79 11.89
N ALA A 12 32.03 6.97 13.20
CA ALA A 12 31.18 6.42 14.25
C ALA A 12 29.80 7.07 14.28
N LEU A 13 29.74 8.40 14.15
CA LEU A 13 28.49 9.16 14.09
C LEU A 13 27.67 8.79 12.85
N GLU A 14 28.29 8.68 11.68
CA GLU A 14 27.63 8.24 10.44
C GLU A 14 27.00 6.84 10.59
N ARG A 15 27.77 5.88 11.11
CA ARG A 15 27.27 4.51 11.37
C ARG A 15 26.13 4.50 12.37
N PHE A 16 26.22 5.31 13.42
CA PHE A 16 25.15 5.46 14.41
C PHE A 16 23.88 6.03 13.78
N LEU A 17 23.99 7.09 12.98
CA LEU A 17 22.85 7.69 12.28
C LEU A 17 22.21 6.71 11.29
N LEU A 18 23.02 5.94 10.56
CA LEU A 18 22.52 4.88 9.67
C LEU A 18 21.79 3.79 10.45
N LEU A 19 22.34 3.36 11.59
CA LEU A 19 21.71 2.37 12.45
C LEU A 19 20.37 2.88 12.99
N VAL A 20 20.31 4.12 13.47
CA VAL A 20 19.06 4.76 13.90
C VAL A 20 18.05 4.83 12.76
N LEU A 21 18.47 5.25 11.55
CA LEU A 21 17.59 5.31 10.38
C LEU A 21 17.01 3.94 10.02
N VAL A 22 17.84 2.90 10.03
CA VAL A 22 17.41 1.51 9.77
C VAL A 22 16.42 1.04 10.83
N LEU A 23 16.71 1.29 12.11
CA LEU A 23 15.81 0.93 13.20
C LEU A 23 14.47 1.66 13.11
N LEU A 24 14.48 2.96 12.77
CA LEU A 24 13.26 3.73 12.54
C LEU A 24 12.45 3.20 11.36
N ALA A 25 13.09 2.84 10.25
CA ALA A 25 12.42 2.26 9.08
C ALA A 25 11.81 0.89 9.42
N LEU A 26 12.53 0.05 10.16
CA LEU A 26 12.02 -1.23 10.64
C LEU A 26 10.84 -1.05 11.61
N ALA A 27 10.94 -0.12 12.55
CA ALA A 27 9.83 0.21 13.44
C ALA A 27 8.61 0.70 12.65
N ALA A 28 8.78 1.63 11.70
CA ALA A 28 7.68 2.10 10.85
C ALA A 28 7.05 0.99 9.99
N ARG A 29 7.82 -0.05 9.64
CA ARG A 29 7.32 -1.22 8.91
C ARG A 29 6.58 -2.21 9.82
N LEU A 30 7.09 -2.46 11.01
CA LEU A 30 6.68 -3.57 11.88
C LEU A 30 5.70 -3.18 12.99
N VAL A 31 5.72 -1.93 13.45
CA VAL A 31 4.86 -1.45 14.55
C VAL A 31 3.40 -1.29 14.12
N PRO A 32 3.08 -0.73 12.94
CA PRO A 32 1.68 -0.61 12.54
C PRO A 32 1.11 -2.02 12.27
N GLY A 33 -0.03 -2.32 12.91
CA GLY A 33 -0.75 -3.58 12.73
C GLY A 33 -1.39 -3.75 11.35
N PRO A 34 -2.31 -4.73 11.19
CA PRO A 34 -3.02 -4.95 9.94
C PRO A 34 -3.65 -3.66 9.41
N ARG A 35 -3.36 -3.31 8.15
CA ARG A 35 -3.96 -2.17 7.47
C ARG A 35 -4.93 -2.71 6.42
N THR A 36 -6.16 -2.26 6.44
CA THR A 36 -7.07 -2.44 5.32
C THR A 36 -6.51 -1.67 4.12
N VAL A 37 -6.13 -2.40 3.07
CA VAL A 37 -5.77 -1.82 1.79
C VAL A 37 -7.08 -1.51 1.08
N ASP A 38 -7.53 -0.26 1.21
CA ASP A 38 -8.86 0.18 0.77
C ASP A 38 -9.07 0.04 -0.75
N ASP A 39 -7.99 0.03 -1.54
CA ASP A 39 -8.09 -0.10 -3.00
C ASP A 39 -8.76 -1.41 -3.43
N ALA A 40 -8.50 -2.51 -2.72
CA ALA A 40 -9.14 -3.79 -3.01
C ALA A 40 -10.64 -3.75 -2.68
N TYR A 41 -11.03 -2.97 -1.67
CA TYR A 41 -12.42 -2.81 -1.28
C TYR A 41 -13.27 -2.17 -2.40
N ILE A 42 -12.69 -1.28 -3.20
CA ILE A 42 -13.38 -0.68 -4.36
C ILE A 42 -13.87 -1.77 -5.31
N THR A 43 -12.96 -2.65 -5.73
CA THR A 43 -13.26 -3.77 -6.64
C THR A 43 -14.28 -4.73 -6.03
N PHE A 44 -14.12 -5.12 -4.76
CA PHE A 44 -15.06 -6.04 -4.11
C PHE A 44 -16.46 -5.44 -3.97
N ARG A 45 -16.58 -4.13 -3.71
CA ARG A 45 -17.87 -3.45 -3.64
C ARG A 45 -18.58 -3.42 -4.99
N TYR A 46 -17.86 -3.15 -6.08
CA TYR A 46 -18.45 -3.27 -7.43
C TYR A 46 -18.92 -4.70 -7.69
N ALA A 47 -18.11 -5.70 -7.37
CA ALA A 47 -18.47 -7.09 -7.61
C ALA A 47 -19.70 -7.50 -6.82
N ARG A 48 -19.77 -7.14 -5.53
CA ARG A 48 -20.95 -7.35 -4.68
C ARG A 48 -22.20 -6.69 -5.26
N ASN A 49 -22.11 -5.42 -5.67
CA ASN A 49 -23.26 -4.72 -6.25
C ASN A 49 -23.73 -5.37 -7.56
N LEU A 50 -22.80 -5.88 -8.38
CA LEU A 50 -23.14 -6.58 -9.60
C LEU A 50 -23.88 -7.89 -9.30
N VAL A 51 -23.36 -8.70 -8.37
CA VAL A 51 -23.95 -9.98 -7.93
C VAL A 51 -25.33 -9.78 -7.30
N GLU A 52 -25.51 -8.74 -6.50
CA GLU A 52 -26.80 -8.40 -5.87
C GLU A 52 -27.80 -7.73 -6.84
N GLY A 53 -27.47 -7.63 -8.13
CA GLY A 53 -28.36 -7.05 -9.15
C GLY A 53 -28.51 -5.53 -9.08
N ARG A 54 -27.67 -4.85 -8.29
CA ARG A 54 -27.66 -3.38 -8.13
C ARG A 54 -26.92 -2.67 -9.27
N GLY A 55 -26.21 -3.45 -10.11
CA GLY A 55 -25.50 -2.99 -11.29
C GLY A 55 -24.00 -2.77 -11.06
N PHE A 56 -23.27 -2.54 -12.16
CA PHE A 56 -21.82 -2.31 -12.15
C PHE A 56 -21.47 -0.89 -11.70
N VAL A 57 -21.77 -0.55 -10.44
CA VAL A 57 -21.61 0.78 -9.84
C VAL A 57 -21.00 0.70 -8.45
N TYR A 58 -20.29 1.76 -8.04
CA TYR A 58 -19.80 1.88 -6.66
C TYR A 58 -20.90 2.38 -5.72
N ASN A 59 -21.52 3.51 -6.07
CA ASN A 59 -22.64 4.13 -5.38
C ASN A 59 -23.93 3.87 -6.17
N LEU A 60 -25.02 3.57 -5.45
CA LEU A 60 -26.32 3.33 -6.07
C LEU A 60 -26.85 4.63 -6.68
N GLY A 61 -27.39 4.56 -7.90
CA GLY A 61 -27.86 5.72 -8.65
C GLY A 61 -26.76 6.45 -9.43
N GLU A 62 -25.48 6.23 -9.12
CA GLU A 62 -24.36 6.88 -9.81
C GLU A 62 -23.68 5.93 -10.81
N ARG A 63 -23.83 6.22 -12.11
CA ARG A 63 -23.21 5.43 -13.19
C ARG A 63 -21.85 5.99 -13.56
N VAL A 64 -20.89 5.85 -12.65
CA VAL A 64 -19.49 6.23 -12.86
C VAL A 64 -18.61 5.00 -12.72
N LEU A 65 -17.63 4.86 -13.61
CA LEU A 65 -16.60 3.83 -13.51
C LEU A 65 -15.46 4.33 -12.62
N GLY A 66 -15.36 3.81 -11.41
CA GLY A 66 -14.36 4.18 -10.40
C GLY A 66 -13.34 3.09 -10.08
N THR A 67 -13.49 1.88 -10.63
CA THR A 67 -12.47 0.83 -10.53
C THR A 67 -11.54 0.87 -11.73
N THR A 68 -10.23 0.79 -11.48
CA THR A 68 -9.19 0.66 -12.51
C THR A 68 -9.02 -0.78 -13.00
N THR A 69 -9.73 -1.74 -12.40
CA THR A 69 -9.64 -3.17 -12.71
C THR A 69 -10.99 -3.79 -13.11
N PRO A 70 -11.71 -3.24 -14.12
CA PRO A 70 -13.07 -3.68 -14.44
C PRO A 70 -13.14 -5.16 -14.85
N LEU A 71 -12.16 -5.67 -15.59
CA LEU A 71 -12.12 -7.10 -15.96
C LEU A 71 -12.02 -7.99 -14.73
N TYR A 72 -11.16 -7.63 -13.77
CA TYR A 72 -11.01 -8.38 -12.54
C TYR A 72 -12.30 -8.36 -11.71
N THR A 73 -12.98 -7.22 -11.63
CA THR A 73 -14.30 -7.11 -10.99
C THR A 73 -15.32 -8.06 -11.61
N LEU A 74 -15.38 -8.16 -12.94
CA LEU A 74 -16.30 -9.06 -13.64
C LEU A 74 -15.97 -10.52 -13.36
N LEU A 75 -14.68 -10.89 -13.36
CA LEU A 75 -14.24 -12.23 -13.01
C LEU A 75 -14.61 -12.60 -11.57
N LEU A 76 -14.38 -11.70 -10.61
CA LEU A 76 -14.79 -11.90 -9.21
C LEU A 76 -16.30 -12.07 -9.09
N SER A 77 -17.08 -11.28 -9.83
CA SER A 77 -18.54 -11.37 -9.81
C SER A 77 -19.04 -12.69 -10.40
N GLY A 78 -18.36 -13.24 -11.41
CA GLY A 78 -18.71 -14.53 -12.01
C GLY A 78 -18.30 -15.76 -11.17
N LEU A 79 -17.46 -15.56 -10.15
CA LEU A 79 -16.96 -16.61 -9.24
C LEU A 79 -17.62 -16.58 -7.85
N ALA A 80 -18.44 -15.56 -7.57
CA ALA A 80 -19.13 -15.34 -6.30
C ALA A 80 -20.53 -15.95 -6.31
#